data_AF-E3RX81-F1
#
_entry.id   AF-E3RX81-F1
#
_cell.length_a   1.000
_cell.length_b   1.000
_cell.length_c   1.000
_cell.angle_alpha   90.00
_cell.angle_beta   90.00
_cell.angle_gamma   90.00
#
_symmetry.space_group_name_H-M   'P 1'
#
loop_
_entity.id
_entity.type
_entity.pdbx_description
1 polymer ?
#
loop_
_entity_poly.entity_id
_entity_poly.type
_entity_poly.pdbx_seq_one_letter_code
_entity_poly.pdbx_strand_id
1 'polypeptide(L)' 'MLIQDFQGTFTGWSIAHFNAMDTRVRTAVKNILRDRGVYIEKNSRNTIAQQLFDVLILTQSPDWPIDELNVMRLNPDF' A
#
# COMPACT_ATOMS: atom_id res chain seq x y z
N MET A 1 -6.86 6.80 -9.90
CA MET A 1 -6.17 8.08 -9.64
C MET A 1 -5.18 7.98 -8.47
N LEU A 2 -5.51 7.36 -7.33
CA LEU A 2 -4.61 7.29 -6.17
C LEU A 2 -3.24 6.62 -6.41
N ILE A 3 -3.18 5.49 -7.12
CA ILE A 3 -1.90 4.80 -7.40
C ILE A 3 -0.99 5.70 -8.25
N GLN A 4 -1.54 6.37 -9.27
CA GLN A 4 -0.79 7.29 -10.12
C GLN A 4 -0.26 8.50 -9.33
N ASP A 5 -1.08 9.05 -8.42
CA ASP A 5 -0.66 10.16 -7.56
C ASP A 5 0.48 9.73 -6.61
N PHE A 6 0.37 8.53 -6.03
CA PHE A 6 1.42 7.94 -5.20
C PHE A 6 2.70 7.72 -6.01
N GLN A 7 2.60 7.13 -7.20
CA GLN A 7 3.73 6.87 -8.08
C GLN A 7 4.41 8.16 -8.54
N GLY A 8 3.64 9.18 -8.92
CA GLY A 8 4.17 10.49 -9.28
C GLY A 8 4.89 11.16 -8.10
N THR A 9 4.31 11.10 -6.91
CA THR A 9 4.89 11.71 -5.70
C THR A 9 6.21 11.07 -5.30
N PHE A 10 6.30 9.74 -5.41
CA PHE A 10 7.46 8.96 -4.99
C PHE A 10 8.31 8.46 -6.18
N THR A 11 8.20 9.10 -7.35
CA THR A 11 9.00 8.74 -8.52
C THR A 11 10.50 8.79 -8.19
N GLY A 12 11.23 7.74 -8.56
CA GLY A 12 12.66 7.62 -8.29
C GLY A 12 13.02 7.14 -6.88
N TRP A 13 12.04 6.93 -6.00
CA TRP A 13 12.29 6.33 -4.70
C TRP A 13 12.63 4.85 -4.83
N SER A 14 13.50 4.40 -3.93
CA SER A 14 13.87 3.00 -3.76
C SER A 14 13.44 2.50 -2.38
N ILE A 15 13.54 1.19 -2.15
CA ILE A 15 13.27 0.57 -0.84
C ILE A 15 14.09 1.26 0.28
N ALA A 16 15.32 1.70 -0.01
CA ALA A 16 16.17 2.39 0.97
C ALA A 16 15.56 3.71 1.45
N HIS A 17 14.92 4.47 0.55
CA HIS A 17 14.22 5.72 0.89
C HIS A 17 13.03 5.43 1.80
N PHE A 18 12.24 4.41 1.48
CA PHE A 18 11.14 3.98 2.35
C PHE A 18 11.63 3.47 3.69
N ASN A 19 12.76 2.75 3.75
CA ASN A 19 13.37 2.29 5.00
C ASN A 19 13.86 3.44 5.89
N ALA A 20 14.36 4.52 5.29
CA ALA A 20 14.79 5.73 6.01
C ALA A 20 13.61 6.53 6.59
N MET A 21 12.41 6.37 6.04
CA MET A 21 11.19 7.02 6.54
C MET A 21 10.79 6.48 7.93
N ASP A 22 10.11 7.29 8.74
CA ASP A 22 9.60 6.84 10.03
C ASP A 22 8.55 5.72 9.86
N THR A 23 8.60 4.72 10.75
CA THR A 23 7.68 3.55 10.69
C THR A 23 6.21 3.95 10.81
N ARG A 24 5.88 4.96 11.61
CA ARG A 24 4.50 5.47 11.76
C ARG A 24 4.03 6.10 10.46
N VAL A 25 4.89 6.86 9.80
CA VAL A 25 4.59 7.47 8.50
C VAL A 25 4.38 6.39 7.43
N ARG A 26 5.28 5.40 7.34
CA ARG A 26 5.09 4.23 6.46
C ARG A 26 3.74 3.55 6.67
N THR A 27 3.38 3.33 7.93
CA THR A 27 2.13 2.68 8.31
C THR A 27 0.92 3.50 7.91
N ALA A 28 0.95 4.82 8.15
CA ALA A 28 -0.11 5.74 7.76
C ALA A 28 -0.30 5.77 6.24
N VAL A 29 0.78 5.86 5.46
CA VAL A 29 0.73 5.82 3.99
C VAL A 29 0.12 4.51 3.50
N LYS A 30 0.57 3.37 4.04
CA LYS A 30 0.02 2.05 3.70
C LYS A 30 -1.50 2.01 3.97
N ASN A 31 -1.94 2.49 5.12
CA ASN A 31 -3.35 2.45 5.50
C ASN A 31 -4.18 3.35 4.58
N ILE A 32 -3.73 4.58 4.29
CA ILE A 32 -4.43 5.47 3.34
C ILE A 32 -4.60 4.81 1.96
N LEU A 33 -3.57 4.11 1.47
CA LEU A 33 -3.66 3.37 0.21
C LEU A 33 -4.72 2.26 0.28
N ARG A 34 -4.74 1.47 1.37
CA ARG A 34 -5.75 0.42 1.58
C ARG A 34 -7.16 0.98 1.72
N ASP A 35 -7.36 2.01 2.53
CA ASP A 35 -8.68 2.65 2.77
C ASP A 35 -9.30 3.20 1.50
N ARG A 36 -8.45 3.56 0.53
CA ARG A 36 -8.87 4.08 -0.77
C ARG A 36 -8.86 3.02 -1.88
N GLY A 37 -8.82 1.74 -1.52
CA GLY A 37 -9.06 0.62 -2.42
C GLY A 37 -7.82 0.09 -3.14
N VAL A 38 -6.60 0.43 -2.72
CA VAL A 38 -5.39 -0.24 -3.22
C VAL A 38 -5.13 -1.49 -2.40
N TYR A 39 -5.14 -2.65 -3.06
CA TYR A 39 -4.85 -3.90 -2.35
C TYR A 39 -3.39 -3.91 -1.90
N ILE A 40 -3.20 -4.01 -0.58
CA ILE A 40 -1.91 -4.28 0.05
C ILE A 40 -2.17 -5.38 1.07
N GLU A 41 -1.46 -6.50 0.91
CA GLU A 41 -1.61 -7.68 1.76
C GLU A 41 -1.30 -7.34 3.23
N LYS A 42 -2.26 -7.60 4.12
CA LYS A 42 -2.13 -7.29 5.55
C LYS A 42 -1.10 -8.18 6.25
N ASN A 43 -1.07 -9.45 5.88
CA ASN A 43 -0.23 -10.49 6.47
C ASN A 43 0.96 -10.89 5.58
N SER A 44 1.48 -9.93 4.82
CA SER A 44 2.64 -10.19 3.99
C SER A 44 3.87 -10.47 4.85
N ARG A 45 4.74 -11.36 4.38
CA ARG A 45 6.11 -11.50 4.93
C ARG A 45 6.98 -10.27 4.62
N ASN A 46 6.51 -9.41 3.70
CA ASN A 46 7.19 -8.19 3.31
C ASN A 46 7.06 -7.10 4.38
N THR A 47 8.13 -6.33 4.59
CA THR A 47 8.09 -5.14 5.44
C THR A 47 7.18 -4.08 4.83
N ILE A 48 6.68 -3.13 5.62
CA ILE A 48 5.86 -2.03 5.10
C ILE A 48 6.61 -1.22 4.03
N ALA A 49 7.93 -1.05 4.19
CA ALA A 49 8.75 -0.38 3.18
C ALA A 49 8.76 -1.15 1.84
N GLN A 50 8.88 -2.48 1.90
CA GLN A 50 8.80 -3.33 0.72
C GLN A 50 7.42 -3.25 0.09
N GLN A 51 6.34 -3.34 0.87
CA GLN A 51 4.97 -3.22 0.38
C GLN A 51 4.72 -1.89 -0.34
N LEU A 52 5.23 -0.77 0.20
CA LEU A 52 5.10 0.55 -0.44
C LEU A 52 5.92 0.65 -1.72
N PHE A 53 7.12 0.06 -1.74
CA PHE A 53 7.92 -0.02 -2.95
C PHE A 53 7.26 -0.90 -4.02
N ASP A 54 6.68 -2.02 -3.62
CA ASP A 54 5.92 -2.90 -4.53
C ASP A 54 4.78 -2.11 -5.17
N VAL A 55 4.04 -1.31 -4.40
CA VAL A 55 3.00 -0.41 -4.92
C VAL A 55 3.57 0.65 -5.87
N LEU A 56 4.74 1.21 -5.57
CA LEU A 56 5.41 2.20 -6.42
C LEU A 56 5.72 1.63 -7.81
N ILE A 57 6.12 0.37 -7.90
CA ILE A 57 6.50 -0.27 -9.17
C ILE A 57 5.35 -1.02 -9.86
N LEU A 58 4.14 -0.98 -9.29
CA LEU A 58 2.96 -1.61 -9.91
C LEU A 58 2.67 -1.01 -11.29
N THR A 59 2.56 -1.85 -12.30
CA THR A 59 2.09 -1.42 -13.64
C THR A 59 0.57 -1.38 -13.73
N GLN A 60 -0.12 -2.11 -12.85
CA GLN A 60 -1.57 -2.19 -12.78
C GLN A 60 -2.02 -2.33 -11.33
N SER A 61 -3.25 -1.91 -11.02
CA SER A 61 -3.80 -2.12 -9.68
C SER A 61 -4.00 -3.62 -9.43
N PRO A 62 -3.48 -4.18 -8.32
CA PRO A 62 -3.78 -5.54 -7.95
C PRO A 62 -5.27 -5.69 -7.64
N ASP A 63 -5.84 -6.82 -8.05
CA ASP A 63 -7.20 -7.19 -7.70
C ASP A 63 -7.25 -7.61 -6.23
N TRP A 64 -8.29 -7.15 -5.54
CA TRP A 64 -8.56 -7.62 -4.18
C TRP A 64 -9.08 -9.06 -4.24
N PRO A 65 -8.56 -9.98 -3.42
CA PRO A 65 -9.23 -11.25 -3.17
C PRO A 65 -10.66 -10.97 -2.66
N ILE A 66 -11.66 -11.60 -3.28
CA ILE A 66 -13.09 -11.34 -2.99
C ILE A 66 -13.38 -11.54 -1.50
N ASP A 67 -12.77 -12.54 -0.88
CA ASP A 67 -12.96 -12.84 0.54
C ASP A 67 -12.43 -11.72 1.44
N GLU A 68 -11.24 -11.18 1.15
CA GLU A 68 -10.68 -10.04 1.89
C GLU A 68 -11.49 -8.76 1.68
N LEU A 69 -11.95 -8.53 0.44
CA LEU A 69 -12.80 -7.39 0.10
C LEU A 69 -14.12 -7.45 0.88
N ASN A 70 -14.73 -8.64 0.98
CA ASN A 70 -15.97 -8.83 1.72
C ASN A 70 -15.78 -8.55 3.22
N VAL A 71 -14.66 -8.98 3.81
CA VAL A 71 -14.33 -8.68 5.21
C VAL A 71 -14.19 -7.17 5.43
N MET A 72 -13.47 -6.45 4.55
CA MET A 72 -13.32 -4.99 4.67
C MET A 72 -14.66 -4.24 4.52
N ARG A 73 -15.52 -4.67 3.60
CA ARG A 73 -16.85 -4.04 3.40
C ARG A 73 -17.75 -4.20 4.63
N LEU A 74 -17.59 -5.29 5.37
CA LEU A 74 -18.38 -5.58 6.57
C LEU A 74 -17.80 -4.94 7.83
N ASN A 75 -16.53 -4.51 7.80
CA ASN A 75 -15.82 -3.98 8.94
C ASN A 75 -14.85 -2.87 8.50
N PRO A 76 -15.29 -1.60 8.46
CA PRO A 76 -14.46 -0.48 8.01
C PRO A 76 -13.30 -0.15 8.96
N ASP A 77 -13.31 -0.70 10.19
CA ASP A 77 -12.25 -0.51 11.19
C ASP A 77 -11.11 -1.56 11.11
N PHE A 78 -11.05 -2.38 10.04
CA PHE A 78 -10.10 -3.51 9.90
C PHE A 78 -8.87 -3.28 9.02
#